data_AF-A0AAV3W815-F1
#
_entry.id   AF-A0AAV3W815-F1
#
_cell.length_a   1.000
_cell.length_b   1.000
_cell.length_c   1.000
_cell.angle_alpha   90.00
_cell.angle_beta   90.00
_cell.angle_gamma   90.00
#
_symmetry.space_group_name_H-M   'P 1'
#
loop_
_entity.id
_entity.type
_entity.pdbx_description
1 polymer ?
#
loop_
_entity_poly.entity_id
_entity_poly.type
_entity_poly.pdbx_seq_one_letter_code
_entity_poly.pdbx_strand_id
1 'polypeptide(L)'
;MAILFCNVGWMENYNGAKGDIPKRGGAFNDHSIGHEVCNFTNVDGKVFGYVRSSGKIDIKKLGAGKGDEFADGVTVIWTAGPESGGTVVVGWYKNAQVYKEPQKLVKVSNSHKENKLNFYLIEANFIDAYLIPVNERNILVPRAVKGGIGQSNVWYAQAPEARDLVSRIEEYIESNNFFQDLPDVDEEIIGHEGNPRFKTHLIRERNKKIIREKKNKVFKQFGALVCEVCDFDFKESYGVIGENFCEIHHLIPLNKADGLIETKLDDLAVVCSNCHRMLHRHNPMLKIEELRALIS
;
A
#
# COMPACT_ATOMS: atom_id res chain seq x y z
N MET A 1 20.03 5.60 2.52
CA MET A 1 19.45 5.30 1.20
C MET A 1 19.06 6.62 0.54
N ALA A 2 19.11 6.75 -0.79
CA ALA A 2 18.59 7.95 -1.46
C ALA A 2 17.07 7.84 -1.60
N ILE A 3 16.32 8.88 -1.23
CA ILE A 3 14.86 8.89 -1.29
C ILE A 3 14.36 10.10 -2.08
N LEU A 4 13.33 9.90 -2.89
CA LEU A 4 12.71 10.95 -3.70
C LEU A 4 11.20 10.87 -3.58
N PHE A 5 10.55 11.97 -3.19
CA PHE A 5 9.10 12.07 -3.16
C PHE A 5 8.59 12.74 -4.44
N CYS A 6 7.64 12.09 -5.09
CA CYS A 6 7.01 12.51 -6.33
C CYS A 6 5.51 12.70 -6.12
N ASN A 7 5.04 13.95 -6.13
CA ASN A 7 3.64 14.28 -5.99
C ASN A 7 2.93 14.25 -7.35
N VAL A 8 1.89 13.41 -7.45
CA VAL A 8 1.09 13.15 -8.65
C VAL A 8 -0.39 13.39 -8.38
N GLY A 9 -1.20 13.42 -9.43
CA GLY A 9 -2.66 13.39 -9.33
C GLY A 9 -3.17 12.10 -8.68
N TRP A 10 -4.25 12.19 -7.90
CA TRP A 10 -4.88 11.04 -7.26
C TRP A 10 -5.56 10.14 -8.28
N MET A 11 -5.19 8.86 -8.28
CA MET A 11 -5.77 7.80 -9.13
C MET A 11 -5.86 6.48 -8.36
N GLU A 12 -6.76 5.59 -8.74
CA GLU A 12 -6.90 4.29 -8.09
C GLU A 12 -5.78 3.33 -8.49
N ASN A 13 -5.47 3.22 -9.79
CA ASN A 13 -4.68 2.13 -10.36
C ASN A 13 -3.39 2.56 -11.06
N TYR A 14 -3.30 3.81 -11.54
CA TYR A 14 -2.13 4.30 -12.31
C TYR A 14 -1.68 3.34 -13.44
N ASN A 15 -2.64 2.66 -14.09
CA ASN A 15 -2.44 1.63 -15.12
C ASN A 15 -3.19 1.97 -16.42
N GLY A 16 -3.20 3.25 -16.81
CA GLY A 16 -3.94 3.75 -17.98
C GLY A 16 -5.23 4.49 -17.62
N ALA A 17 -5.73 5.30 -18.57
CA ALA A 17 -6.84 6.23 -18.38
C ALA A 17 -8.24 5.63 -18.58
N LYS A 18 -8.36 4.37 -19.00
CA LYS A 18 -9.66 3.71 -19.17
C LYS A 18 -10.27 3.41 -17.80
N GLY A 19 -11.08 4.35 -17.30
CA GLY A 19 -11.89 4.22 -16.08
C GLY A 19 -11.36 4.98 -14.87
N ASP A 20 -10.16 5.54 -14.93
CA ASP A 20 -9.47 6.18 -13.79
C ASP A 20 -8.91 7.54 -14.25
N ILE A 21 -9.68 8.62 -14.05
CA ILE A 21 -9.28 9.99 -14.44
C ILE A 21 -8.71 10.69 -13.20
N PRO A 22 -7.53 11.35 -13.29
CA PRO A 22 -6.95 12.06 -12.16
C PRO A 22 -7.92 13.12 -11.60
N LYS A 23 -8.36 12.96 -10.34
CA LYS A 23 -9.40 13.82 -9.74
C LYS A 23 -8.86 15.13 -9.18
N ARG A 24 -7.53 15.29 -9.10
CA ARG A 24 -6.89 16.48 -8.54
C ARG A 24 -5.64 16.88 -9.33
N GLY A 25 -5.87 17.58 -10.44
CA GLY A 25 -4.90 18.37 -11.18
C GLY A 25 -5.54 19.72 -11.50
N GLY A 26 -4.85 20.83 -11.22
CA GLY A 26 -5.41 22.17 -11.39
C GLY A 26 -6.04 22.39 -12.78
N ALA A 27 -7.25 22.95 -12.78
CA ALA A 27 -8.00 23.57 -13.87
C ALA A 27 -7.58 23.20 -15.31
N PHE A 28 -7.85 21.98 -15.76
CA PHE A 28 -8.09 21.71 -17.18
C PHE A 28 -9.04 20.52 -17.32
N ASN A 29 -10.32 20.85 -17.38
CA ASN A 29 -11.32 19.96 -17.96
C ASN A 29 -10.99 19.78 -19.45
N ASP A 30 -11.20 18.56 -19.93
CA ASP A 30 -11.36 18.11 -21.32
C ASP A 30 -10.21 17.52 -22.15
N HIS A 31 -8.90 17.76 -21.97
CA HIS A 31 -7.90 17.18 -22.92
C HIS A 31 -6.53 16.73 -22.35
N SER A 32 -6.37 16.65 -21.04
CA SER A 32 -5.03 16.49 -20.42
C SER A 32 -4.97 15.28 -19.49
N ILE A 33 -5.01 14.08 -20.05
CA ILE A 33 -4.64 12.86 -19.32
C ILE A 33 -3.18 13.03 -18.86
N GLY A 34 -2.96 13.20 -17.56
CA GLY A 34 -1.65 13.44 -16.99
C GLY A 34 -0.69 12.29 -17.32
N HIS A 35 0.55 12.61 -17.67
CA HIS A 35 1.57 11.61 -18.03
C HIS A 35 1.91 10.61 -16.89
N GLU A 36 1.40 10.87 -15.68
CA GLU A 36 1.49 10.02 -14.48
C GLU A 36 0.55 8.81 -14.47
N VAL A 37 -0.40 8.75 -15.41
CA VAL A 37 -1.48 7.74 -15.46
C VAL A 37 -0.97 6.31 -15.68
N CYS A 38 0.28 6.15 -16.12
CA CYS A 38 0.88 4.84 -16.38
C CYS A 38 1.99 4.47 -15.38
N ASN A 39 2.17 5.21 -14.29
CA ASN A 39 3.27 4.98 -13.34
C ASN A 39 3.32 3.52 -12.82
N PHE A 40 2.22 2.82 -12.64
CA PHE A 40 2.23 1.42 -12.18
C PHE A 40 1.86 0.41 -13.27
N THR A 41 1.95 0.81 -14.54
CA THR A 41 1.76 -0.10 -15.68
C THR A 41 2.97 -1.01 -15.83
N ASN A 42 2.76 -2.32 -15.72
CA ASN A 42 3.80 -3.29 -16.04
C ASN A 42 4.02 -3.36 -17.57
N VAL A 43 5.24 -3.11 -18.01
CA VAL A 43 5.69 -3.26 -19.39
C VAL A 43 6.94 -4.15 -19.39
N ASP A 44 6.78 -5.40 -19.80
CA ASP A 44 7.85 -6.41 -19.86
C ASP A 44 8.66 -6.55 -18.55
N GLY A 45 7.97 -6.50 -17.40
CA GLY A 45 8.60 -6.65 -16.08
C GLY A 45 9.17 -5.35 -15.51
N LYS A 46 8.90 -4.20 -16.12
CA LYS A 46 9.34 -2.88 -15.67
C LYS A 46 8.17 -1.92 -15.49
N VAL A 47 8.39 -0.90 -14.66
CA VAL A 47 7.51 0.27 -14.52
C VAL A 47 8.25 1.53 -14.93
N PHE A 48 7.53 2.46 -15.53
CA PHE A 48 8.05 3.72 -16.03
C PHE A 48 7.27 4.87 -15.41
N GLY A 49 7.93 5.57 -14.48
CA GLY A 49 7.36 6.67 -13.73
C GLY A 49 7.58 8.03 -14.38
N TYR A 50 6.57 8.88 -14.28
CA TYR A 50 6.65 10.29 -14.63
C TYR A 50 6.05 11.16 -13.53
N VAL A 51 6.71 12.29 -13.26
CA VAL A 51 6.23 13.35 -12.39
C VAL A 51 6.45 14.69 -13.08
N ARG A 52 5.43 15.56 -13.04
CA ARG A 52 5.57 16.91 -13.61
C ARG A 52 6.37 17.78 -12.65
N SER A 53 7.64 18.05 -12.94
CA SER A 53 8.46 19.00 -12.20
C SER A 53 8.53 20.36 -12.91
N SER A 54 8.72 21.45 -12.15
CA SER A 54 8.94 22.80 -12.70
C SER A 54 10.34 22.99 -13.30
N GLY A 55 11.23 22.02 -13.11
CA GLY A 55 12.60 21.97 -13.65
C GLY A 55 13.15 20.54 -13.64
N LYS A 56 14.42 20.37 -13.99
CA LYS A 56 15.07 19.04 -14.02
C LYS A 56 15.19 18.44 -12.63
N ILE A 57 15.11 17.11 -12.52
CA ILE A 57 15.41 16.41 -11.27
C ILE A 57 16.91 16.54 -11.00
N ASP A 58 17.26 17.01 -9.79
CA ASP A 58 18.62 17.19 -9.33
C ASP A 58 19.16 15.87 -8.77
N ILE A 59 19.60 15.01 -9.68
CA ILE A 59 20.13 13.68 -9.37
C ILE A 59 21.37 13.71 -8.48
N LYS A 60 22.08 14.84 -8.36
CA LYS A 60 23.22 14.98 -7.41
C LYS A 60 22.76 14.89 -5.97
N LYS A 61 21.55 15.37 -5.67
CA LYS A 61 20.93 15.21 -4.34
C LYS A 61 20.56 13.76 -4.03
N LEU A 62 20.51 12.92 -5.06
CA LEU A 62 20.23 11.48 -4.97
C LEU A 62 21.52 10.64 -5.02
N GLY A 63 22.70 11.27 -4.99
CA GLY A 63 23.99 10.58 -4.95
C GLY A 63 24.68 10.42 -6.30
N ALA A 64 24.11 10.94 -7.40
CA ALA A 64 24.78 10.92 -8.69
C ALA A 64 26.01 11.82 -8.75
N GLY A 65 27.04 11.37 -9.47
CA GLY A 65 28.29 12.07 -9.71
C GLY A 65 28.17 13.20 -10.75
N LYS A 66 29.31 13.86 -10.99
CA LYS A 66 29.39 14.91 -12.01
C LYS A 66 29.53 14.27 -13.40
N GLY A 67 28.51 14.43 -14.24
CA GLY A 67 28.48 13.88 -15.60
C GLY A 67 27.55 12.69 -15.75
N ASP A 68 27.00 12.19 -14.64
CA ASP A 68 25.99 11.15 -14.67
C ASP A 68 24.67 11.68 -15.24
N GLU A 69 23.97 10.82 -15.97
CA GLU A 69 22.68 11.12 -16.57
C GLU A 69 21.49 10.65 -15.69
N PHE A 70 21.77 9.79 -14.70
CA PHE A 70 20.81 9.26 -13.75
C PHE A 70 21.43 9.01 -12.36
N ALA A 71 20.58 8.93 -11.34
CA ALA A 71 20.91 8.36 -10.04
C ALA A 71 20.34 6.94 -9.94
N ASP A 72 21.12 6.00 -9.40
CA ASP A 72 20.73 4.60 -9.24
C ASP A 72 20.44 4.26 -7.77
N GLY A 73 19.69 3.19 -7.53
CA GLY A 73 19.39 2.71 -6.18
C GLY A 73 18.51 3.67 -5.36
N VAL A 74 17.69 4.48 -6.03
CA VAL A 74 16.82 5.47 -5.37
C VAL A 74 15.49 4.82 -4.98
N THR A 75 15.03 5.06 -3.75
CA THR A 75 13.65 4.73 -3.37
C THR A 75 12.75 5.91 -3.72
N VAL A 76 11.85 5.70 -4.67
CA VAL A 76 10.91 6.72 -5.14
C VAL A 76 9.58 6.52 -4.44
N ILE A 77 9.12 7.53 -3.71
CA ILE A 77 7.84 7.54 -3.01
C ILE A 77 6.83 8.36 -3.82
N TRP A 78 5.75 7.72 -4.25
CA TRP A 78 4.65 8.39 -4.92
C TRP A 78 3.67 8.92 -3.90
N THR A 79 3.30 10.20 -4.02
CA THR A 79 2.33 10.83 -3.13
C THR A 79 1.20 11.47 -3.93
N ALA A 80 -0.02 11.45 -3.40
CA ALA A 80 -1.14 12.17 -3.99
C ALA A 80 -2.12 12.64 -2.90
N GLY A 81 -2.94 13.63 -3.22
CA GLY A 81 -3.95 14.15 -2.31
C GLY A 81 -5.36 13.67 -2.68
N PRO A 82 -6.08 12.94 -1.80
CA PRO A 82 -7.48 12.59 -2.05
C PRO A 82 -8.37 13.85 -2.07
N GLU A 83 -9.62 13.70 -2.50
CA GLU A 83 -10.61 14.79 -2.51
C GLU A 83 -10.87 15.35 -1.10
N SER A 84 -10.80 14.50 -0.07
CA SER A 84 -10.96 14.85 1.33
C SER A 84 -9.86 15.77 1.88
N GLY A 85 -8.77 15.99 1.14
CA GLY A 85 -7.67 16.87 1.55
C GLY A 85 -6.43 16.11 2.01
N GLY A 86 -5.33 16.85 2.20
CA GLY A 86 -4.04 16.30 2.59
C GLY A 86 -3.23 15.72 1.43
N THR A 87 -2.13 15.06 1.77
CA THR A 87 -1.27 14.32 0.84
C THR A 87 -0.84 13.05 1.55
N VAL A 88 -0.98 11.93 0.87
CA VAL A 88 -0.62 10.61 1.40
C VAL A 88 0.33 9.91 0.43
N VAL A 89 1.08 8.93 0.94
CA VAL A 89 1.80 7.98 0.09
C VAL A 89 0.78 7.10 -0.62
N VAL A 90 0.94 6.96 -1.95
CA VAL A 90 0.10 6.07 -2.78
C VAL A 90 0.84 4.81 -3.23
N GLY A 91 2.17 4.81 -3.17
CA GLY A 91 2.99 3.70 -3.61
C GLY A 91 4.46 4.08 -3.63
N TRP A 92 5.30 3.14 -4.02
CA TRP A 92 6.74 3.35 -4.12
C TRP A 92 7.38 2.47 -5.18
N TYR A 93 8.57 2.86 -5.62
CA TYR A 93 9.52 1.99 -6.30
C TYR A 93 10.78 1.88 -5.45
N LYS A 94 11.24 0.65 -5.21
CA LYS A 94 12.57 0.37 -4.67
C LYS A 94 13.59 0.29 -5.81
N ASN A 95 14.85 0.55 -5.49
CA ASN A 95 15.98 0.37 -6.41
C ASN A 95 15.78 1.02 -7.80
N ALA A 96 15.15 2.20 -7.83
CA ALA A 96 14.80 2.87 -9.07
C ALA A 96 15.98 3.67 -9.64
N GLN A 97 16.00 3.77 -10.97
CA GLN A 97 16.83 4.70 -11.71
C GLN A 97 16.05 5.99 -11.96
N VAL A 98 16.63 7.11 -11.55
CA VAL A 98 16.03 8.45 -11.70
C VAL A 98 16.88 9.27 -12.67
N TYR A 99 16.31 9.62 -13.82
CA TYR A 99 16.98 10.35 -14.88
C TYR A 99 16.82 11.86 -14.69
N LYS A 100 17.86 12.60 -15.07
CA LYS A 100 17.86 14.07 -15.07
C LYS A 100 17.02 14.65 -16.22
N GLU A 101 17.03 13.98 -17.37
CA GLU A 101 16.27 14.34 -18.57
C GLU A 101 15.23 13.26 -18.93
N PRO A 102 14.11 13.62 -19.56
CA PRO A 102 13.12 12.65 -20.03
C PRO A 102 13.72 11.65 -21.04
N GLN A 103 13.55 10.36 -20.76
CA GLN A 103 13.96 9.26 -21.63
C GLN A 103 12.81 8.82 -22.52
N LYS A 104 13.06 8.34 -23.75
CA LYS A 104 12.00 7.84 -24.63
C LYS A 104 11.66 6.38 -24.36
N LEU A 105 10.37 6.05 -24.33
CA LEU A 105 9.90 4.67 -24.26
C LEU A 105 10.13 3.96 -25.61
N VAL A 106 11.00 2.95 -25.61
CA VAL A 106 11.27 2.12 -26.80
C VAL A 106 10.13 1.12 -27.04
N LYS A 107 9.55 0.59 -25.96
CA LYS A 107 8.35 -0.25 -25.97
C LYS A 107 7.24 0.47 -25.22
N VAL A 108 6.07 0.53 -25.84
CA VAL A 108 4.88 1.22 -25.30
C VAL A 108 3.73 0.23 -25.21
N SER A 109 3.12 0.10 -24.03
CA SER A 109 1.87 -0.66 -23.89
C SER A 109 0.72 0.05 -24.62
N ASN A 110 -0.40 -0.65 -24.82
CA ASN A 110 -1.60 -0.03 -25.39
C ASN A 110 -2.04 1.19 -24.57
N SER A 111 -1.94 1.12 -23.23
CA SER A 111 -2.18 2.26 -22.34
C SER A 111 -1.25 3.44 -22.63
N HIS A 112 0.04 3.22 -22.88
CA HIS A 112 0.97 4.30 -23.22
C HIS A 112 0.66 4.92 -24.59
N LYS A 113 0.32 4.10 -25.59
CA LYS A 113 -0.06 4.56 -26.94
C LYS A 113 -1.33 5.39 -26.91
N GLU A 114 -2.36 4.91 -26.21
CA GLU A 114 -3.66 5.60 -26.06
C GLU A 114 -3.49 6.97 -25.38
N ASN A 115 -2.53 7.10 -24.46
CA ASN A 115 -2.29 8.34 -23.70
C ASN A 115 -1.16 9.22 -24.26
N LYS A 116 -0.63 8.90 -25.45
CA LYS A 116 0.48 9.62 -26.11
C LYS A 116 1.72 9.79 -25.21
N LEU A 117 1.96 8.83 -24.33
CA LEU A 117 3.10 8.82 -23.41
C LEU A 117 4.27 8.13 -24.10
N ASN A 118 5.28 8.91 -24.50
CA ASN A 118 6.49 8.37 -25.10
C ASN A 118 7.76 8.69 -24.29
N PHE A 119 7.62 9.24 -23.07
CA PHE A 119 8.76 9.51 -22.21
C PHE A 119 8.52 9.21 -20.72
N TYR A 120 9.61 8.94 -20.00
CA TYR A 120 9.64 8.67 -18.55
C TYR A 120 10.85 9.37 -17.91
N LEU A 121 10.81 9.55 -16.59
CA LEU A 121 11.92 10.09 -15.80
C LEU A 121 12.45 9.08 -14.78
N ILE A 122 11.67 8.06 -14.47
CA ILE A 122 11.95 7.09 -13.42
C ILE A 122 11.69 5.69 -13.99
N GLU A 123 12.58 4.76 -13.72
CA GLU A 123 12.46 3.36 -14.13
C GLU A 123 12.76 2.45 -12.95
N ALA A 124 11.98 1.38 -12.79
CA ALA A 124 12.25 0.33 -11.82
C ALA A 124 11.75 -1.02 -12.33
N ASN A 125 12.22 -2.12 -11.73
CA ASN A 125 11.60 -3.42 -11.96
C ASN A 125 10.18 -3.41 -11.39
N PHE A 126 9.25 -4.08 -12.06
CA PHE A 126 7.86 -4.19 -11.60
C PHE A 126 7.77 -4.87 -10.22
N ILE A 127 8.64 -5.83 -9.93
CA ILE A 127 8.71 -6.51 -8.63
C ILE A 127 9.17 -5.59 -7.49
N ASP A 128 9.84 -4.49 -7.81
CA ASP A 128 10.31 -3.50 -6.85
C ASP A 128 9.30 -2.35 -6.69
N ALA A 129 8.22 -2.36 -7.45
CA ALA A 129 7.17 -1.37 -7.43
C ALA A 129 5.94 -1.88 -6.67
N TYR A 130 5.38 -1.02 -5.81
CA TYR A 130 4.13 -1.31 -5.11
C TYR A 130 3.20 -0.12 -5.14
N LEU A 131 1.97 -0.37 -5.57
CA LEU A 131 0.87 0.56 -5.44
C LEU A 131 0.06 0.18 -4.22
N ILE A 132 -0.05 1.08 -3.25
CA ILE A 132 -0.87 0.88 -2.06
C ILE A 132 -2.34 0.91 -2.49
N PRO A 133 -3.14 -0.12 -2.15
CA PRO A 133 -4.59 -0.11 -2.35
C PRO A 133 -5.23 1.16 -1.79
N VAL A 134 -6.25 1.70 -2.45
CA VAL A 134 -6.84 3.00 -2.08
C VAL A 134 -7.26 3.07 -0.61
N ASN A 135 -7.80 1.98 -0.07
CA ASN A 135 -8.21 1.81 1.33
C ASN A 135 -7.03 1.80 2.33
N GLU A 136 -5.80 1.52 1.88
CA GLU A 136 -4.60 1.43 2.72
C GLU A 136 -3.72 2.69 2.65
N ARG A 137 -4.07 3.69 1.83
CA ARG A 137 -3.30 4.95 1.66
C ARG A 137 -3.45 5.90 2.84
N ASN A 138 -2.91 5.51 3.98
CA ASN A 138 -3.05 6.21 5.26
C ASN A 138 -1.78 6.97 5.72
N ILE A 139 -0.67 6.82 5.01
CA ILE A 139 0.60 7.44 5.37
C ILE A 139 0.58 8.91 4.94
N LEU A 140 0.27 9.80 5.90
CA LEU A 140 0.23 11.24 5.66
C LEU A 140 1.62 11.83 5.46
N VAL A 141 1.74 12.67 4.44
CA VAL A 141 2.94 13.45 4.14
C VAL A 141 2.63 14.93 4.43
N PRO A 142 3.27 15.53 5.43
CA PRO A 142 2.94 16.89 5.86
C PRO A 142 3.34 17.92 4.79
N ARG A 143 2.43 18.85 4.53
CA ARG A 143 2.58 19.98 3.61
C ARG A 143 2.60 21.29 4.39
N ALA A 144 3.23 22.31 3.83
CA ALA A 144 3.29 23.65 4.41
C ALA A 144 3.85 23.72 5.84
N VAL A 145 4.68 22.73 6.21
CA VAL A 145 5.45 22.72 7.46
C VAL A 145 6.94 22.90 7.15
N LYS A 146 7.70 23.36 8.13
CA LYS A 146 9.16 23.50 7.99
C LYS A 146 9.77 22.13 7.67
N GLY A 147 10.51 22.07 6.56
CA GLY A 147 11.14 20.84 6.08
C GLY A 147 10.24 19.88 5.31
N GLY A 148 8.91 20.13 5.20
CA GLY A 148 7.97 19.29 4.45
C GLY A 148 7.92 19.56 2.94
N ILE A 149 6.96 18.92 2.24
CA ILE A 149 6.75 19.12 0.79
C ILE A 149 6.34 20.57 0.51
N GLY A 150 7.10 21.22 -0.39
CA GLY A 150 6.85 22.58 -0.88
C GLY A 150 5.88 22.62 -2.08
N GLN A 151 6.02 23.66 -2.91
CA GLN A 151 5.22 23.85 -4.13
C GLN A 151 5.68 22.96 -5.30
N SER A 152 6.89 22.41 -5.23
CA SER A 152 7.41 21.48 -6.23
C SER A 152 6.77 20.10 -6.07
N ASN A 153 6.44 19.45 -7.18
CA ASN A 153 6.02 18.05 -7.18
C ASN A 153 7.17 17.07 -6.90
N VAL A 154 8.40 17.54 -6.80
CA VAL A 154 9.57 16.73 -6.46
C VAL A 154 10.19 17.26 -5.17
N TRP A 155 10.40 16.38 -4.19
CA TRP A 155 10.98 16.69 -2.89
C TRP A 155 12.00 15.62 -2.46
N TYR A 156 13.17 16.06 -1.99
CA TYR A 156 14.32 15.18 -1.67
C TYR A 156 14.42 14.81 -0.19
N ALA A 157 13.54 15.37 0.66
CA ALA A 157 13.50 15.09 2.10
C ALA A 157 14.85 15.16 2.87
N GLN A 158 15.79 16.01 2.43
CA GLN A 158 17.13 16.12 3.03
C GLN A 158 17.17 16.98 4.32
N ALA A 159 16.09 17.68 4.64
CA ALA A 159 16.03 18.53 5.83
C ALA A 159 15.99 17.66 7.11
N PRO A 160 16.64 18.07 8.22
CA PRO A 160 16.59 17.31 9.48
C PRO A 160 15.17 17.02 9.97
N GLU A 161 14.24 17.95 9.76
CA GLU A 161 12.83 17.82 10.15
C GLU A 161 12.09 16.70 9.39
N ALA A 162 12.64 16.23 8.28
CA ALA A 162 12.04 15.16 7.47
C ALA A 162 12.50 13.75 7.89
N ARG A 163 13.54 13.64 8.73
CA ARG A 163 14.19 12.35 9.06
C ARG A 163 13.23 11.35 9.70
N ASP A 164 12.38 11.81 10.61
CA ASP A 164 11.43 10.94 11.30
C ASP A 164 10.38 10.37 10.34
N LEU A 165 9.90 11.20 9.40
CA LEU A 165 8.98 10.76 8.36
C LEU A 165 9.64 9.75 7.42
N VAL A 166 10.86 10.06 6.96
CA VAL A 166 11.62 9.17 6.06
C VAL A 166 11.86 7.83 6.74
N SER A 167 12.32 7.82 8.00
CA SER A 167 12.59 6.58 8.75
C SER A 167 11.33 5.73 8.90
N ARG A 168 10.19 6.35 9.23
CA ARG A 168 8.89 5.65 9.33
C ARG A 168 8.45 5.04 8.00
N ILE A 169 8.68 5.73 6.89
CA ILE A 169 8.33 5.23 5.55
C ILE A 169 9.27 4.09 5.14
N GLU A 170 10.57 4.22 5.39
CA GLU A 170 11.55 3.15 5.14
C GLU A 170 11.22 1.89 5.96
N GLU A 171 10.94 2.04 7.26
CA GLU A 171 10.48 0.94 8.12
C GLU A 171 9.18 0.31 7.61
N TYR A 172 8.23 1.12 7.15
CA TYR A 172 6.98 0.62 6.57
C TYR A 172 7.25 -0.19 5.28
N ILE A 173 8.08 0.32 4.38
CA ILE A 173 8.42 -0.36 3.12
C ILE A 173 9.14 -1.69 3.39
N GLU A 174 10.07 -1.73 4.34
CA GLU A 174 10.82 -2.94 4.69
C GLU A 174 9.97 -3.95 5.46
N SER A 175 9.07 -3.48 6.34
CA SER A 175 8.14 -4.36 7.05
C SER A 175 7.04 -4.91 6.14
N ASN A 176 6.77 -4.26 5.00
CA ASN A 176 5.81 -4.69 4.00
C ASN A 176 6.44 -5.54 2.88
N ASN A 177 7.54 -6.27 3.15
CA ASN A 177 8.19 -7.21 2.22
C ASN A 177 7.27 -8.44 1.88
N PHE A 178 6.24 -8.17 1.08
CA PHE A 178 5.74 -8.88 -0.12
C PHE A 178 5.42 -10.39 -0.16
N PHE A 179 5.29 -11.10 0.95
CA PHE A 179 4.67 -12.44 0.94
C PHE A 179 3.63 -12.71 2.04
N GLN A 180 3.20 -11.72 2.81
CA GLN A 180 2.12 -11.89 3.77
C GLN A 180 1.22 -10.66 3.73
N ASP A 181 -0.01 -10.87 3.25
CA ASP A 181 -1.25 -10.28 3.74
C ASP A 181 -2.23 -10.23 2.57
N LEU A 182 -2.95 -11.33 2.37
CA LEU A 182 -4.25 -11.27 1.70
C LEU A 182 -5.14 -10.34 2.54
N PRO A 183 -6.04 -9.55 1.91
CA PRO A 183 -6.97 -8.70 2.63
C PRO A 183 -7.74 -9.53 3.67
N ASP A 184 -7.74 -9.03 4.91
CA ASP A 184 -8.44 -9.62 6.05
C ASP A 184 -9.93 -9.76 5.68
N VAL A 185 -10.50 -10.97 5.80
CA VAL A 185 -11.88 -11.23 5.35
C VAL A 185 -12.94 -10.62 6.27
N ASP A 186 -12.50 -9.89 7.30
CA ASP A 186 -13.34 -9.13 8.22
C ASP A 186 -13.92 -7.86 7.59
N GLU A 187 -13.52 -7.51 6.37
CA GLU A 187 -14.24 -6.53 5.57
C GLU A 187 -15.63 -7.12 5.20
N GLU A 188 -16.68 -6.61 5.85
CA GLU A 188 -18.05 -6.78 5.35
C GLU A 188 -18.12 -6.21 3.92
N ILE A 189 -18.03 -7.09 2.92
CA ILE A 189 -18.33 -6.74 1.53
C ILE A 189 -19.85 -6.58 1.42
N ILE A 190 -20.36 -5.40 1.78
CA ILE A 190 -21.71 -5.01 1.39
C ILE A 190 -21.65 -4.57 -0.07
N GLY A 191 -21.70 -5.55 -0.97
CA GLY A 191 -21.82 -5.33 -2.40
C GLY A 191 -23.27 -5.51 -2.86
N HIS A 192 -23.92 -4.43 -3.28
CA HIS A 192 -24.91 -4.56 -4.35
C HIS A 192 -24.15 -4.53 -5.67
N GLU A 193 -24.48 -5.46 -6.56
CA GLU A 193 -23.87 -5.59 -7.88
C GLU A 193 -24.09 -4.30 -8.68
N GLY A 194 -23.00 -3.64 -9.07
CA GLY A 194 -23.02 -2.40 -9.84
C GLY A 194 -22.55 -1.16 -9.06
N ASN A 195 -21.30 -0.77 -9.31
CA ASN A 195 -20.69 0.52 -9.01
C ASN A 195 -20.52 0.87 -7.50
N PRO A 196 -19.37 0.54 -6.88
CA PRO A 196 -19.12 0.84 -5.48
C PRO A 196 -18.76 2.32 -5.28
N ARG A 197 -19.72 3.09 -4.79
CA ARG A 197 -19.46 4.36 -4.11
C ARG A 197 -18.84 4.07 -2.74
N PHE A 198 -17.60 4.51 -2.54
CA PHE A 198 -16.91 4.55 -1.25
C PHE A 198 -17.81 5.17 -0.16
N LYS A 199 -18.26 4.36 0.79
CA LYS A 199 -18.74 4.84 2.08
C LYS A 199 -17.75 4.38 3.15
N THR A 200 -17.10 5.37 3.71
CA THR A 200 -16.23 5.40 4.88
C THR A 200 -16.64 4.39 5.94
N HIS A 201 -15.91 3.28 6.05
CA HIS A 201 -15.87 2.51 7.29
C HIS A 201 -14.69 3.01 8.12
N LEU A 202 -15.01 3.51 9.32
CA LEU A 202 -14.04 3.97 10.30
C LEU A 202 -13.03 2.85 10.59
N ILE A 203 -11.79 3.10 10.19
CA ILE A 203 -10.59 2.38 10.60
C ILE A 203 -10.50 2.52 12.11
N ARG A 204 -11.01 1.52 12.83
CA ARG A 204 -10.66 1.31 14.22
C ARG A 204 -9.30 0.61 14.18
N GLU A 205 -8.24 1.35 14.48
CA GLU A 205 -6.85 0.89 14.46
C GLU A 205 -6.71 -0.47 15.18
N ARG A 206 -6.60 -1.56 14.42
CA ARG A 206 -6.14 -2.85 14.95
C ARG A 206 -4.64 -2.75 15.14
N ASN A 207 -4.17 -2.78 16.38
CA ASN A 207 -2.75 -2.65 16.70
C ASN A 207 -1.96 -3.86 16.15
N LYS A 208 -1.27 -3.71 15.02
CA LYS A 208 -0.50 -4.79 14.37
C LYS A 208 0.49 -5.49 15.32
N LYS A 209 0.96 -4.79 16.37
CA LYS A 209 1.80 -5.37 17.43
C LYS A 209 1.10 -6.50 18.18
N ILE A 210 -0.19 -6.34 18.51
CA ILE A 210 -0.93 -7.33 19.31
C ILE A 210 -1.19 -8.63 18.54
N ILE A 211 -1.46 -8.50 17.24
CA ILE A 211 -1.64 -9.64 16.31
C ILE A 211 -0.35 -10.45 16.24
N ARG A 212 0.78 -9.77 16.03
CA ARG A 212 2.11 -10.41 15.98
C ARG A 212 2.47 -11.06 17.30
N GLU A 213 2.19 -10.41 18.43
CA GLU A 213 2.45 -10.95 19.76
C GLU A 213 1.61 -12.20 20.04
N LYS A 214 0.32 -12.22 19.64
CA LYS A 214 -0.53 -13.42 19.75
C LYS A 214 0.01 -14.58 18.94
N LYS A 215 0.31 -14.38 17.64
CA LYS A 215 0.87 -15.42 16.77
C LYS A 215 2.16 -16.00 17.35
N ASN A 216 3.08 -15.13 17.77
CA ASN A 216 4.35 -15.55 18.38
C ASN A 216 4.15 -16.30 19.70
N LYS A 217 3.20 -15.88 20.55
CA LYS A 217 2.90 -16.54 21.82
C LYS A 217 2.38 -17.96 21.58
N VAL A 218 1.41 -18.12 20.69
CA VAL A 218 0.83 -19.43 20.34
C VAL A 218 1.88 -20.34 19.72
N PHE A 219 2.66 -19.83 18.76
CA PHE A 219 3.73 -20.60 18.12
C PHE A 219 4.81 -21.04 19.12
N LYS A 220 5.21 -20.18 20.07
CA LYS A 220 6.17 -20.56 21.13
C LYS A 220 5.62 -21.61 22.09
N GLN A 221 4.32 -21.60 22.36
CA GLN A 221 3.69 -22.49 23.33
C GLN A 221 3.40 -23.87 22.73
N PHE A 222 2.95 -23.93 21.48
CA PHE A 222 2.45 -25.16 20.85
C PHE A 222 3.30 -25.65 19.67
N GLY A 223 4.29 -24.86 19.22
CA GLY A 223 5.18 -25.21 18.11
C GLY A 223 4.56 -25.10 16.71
N ALA A 224 3.26 -24.81 16.63
CA ALA A 224 2.51 -24.66 15.38
C ALA A 224 1.40 -23.61 15.55
N LEU A 225 0.88 -23.11 14.43
CA LEU A 225 -0.32 -22.27 14.38
C LEU A 225 -1.43 -23.09 13.77
N VAL A 226 -2.35 -23.53 14.61
CA VAL A 226 -3.47 -24.40 14.26
C VAL A 226 -4.77 -23.65 14.50
N CYS A 227 -5.76 -23.83 13.63
CA CYS A 227 -7.08 -23.23 13.77
C CYS A 227 -7.78 -23.73 15.04
N GLU A 228 -8.22 -22.82 15.92
CA GLU A 228 -8.92 -23.16 17.18
C GLU A 228 -10.33 -23.75 16.95
N VAL A 229 -10.87 -23.60 15.74
CA VAL A 229 -12.21 -24.09 15.35
C VAL A 229 -12.14 -25.51 14.77
N CYS A 230 -11.33 -25.72 13.74
CA CYS A 230 -11.33 -26.95 12.93
C CYS A 230 -10.01 -27.71 12.95
N ASP A 231 -9.07 -27.32 13.81
CA ASP A 231 -7.76 -27.95 13.98
C ASP A 231 -6.90 -27.96 12.68
N PHE A 232 -7.22 -27.13 11.69
CA PHE A 232 -6.49 -27.03 10.43
C PHE A 232 -5.13 -26.33 10.59
N ASP A 233 -4.07 -26.96 10.07
CA ASP A 233 -2.72 -26.41 9.96
C ASP A 233 -2.34 -26.18 8.48
N PHE A 234 -2.01 -24.93 8.15
CA PHE A 234 -1.55 -24.54 6.81
C PHE A 234 -0.17 -25.11 6.49
N LYS A 235 0.74 -25.21 7.46
CA LYS A 235 2.07 -25.76 7.25
C LYS A 235 2.01 -27.26 6.95
N GLU A 236 1.14 -28.00 7.64
CA GLU A 236 0.92 -29.41 7.36
C GLU A 236 0.33 -29.63 5.97
N SER A 237 -0.66 -28.81 5.59
CA SER A 237 -1.39 -28.97 4.32
C SER A 237 -0.63 -28.44 3.10
N TYR A 238 0.07 -27.31 3.24
CA TYR A 238 0.69 -26.57 2.13
C TYR A 238 2.22 -26.51 2.23
N GLY A 239 2.84 -27.10 3.26
CA GLY A 239 4.28 -27.06 3.46
C GLY A 239 4.78 -25.67 3.87
N VAL A 240 6.00 -25.32 3.43
CA VAL A 240 6.70 -24.10 3.87
C VAL A 240 5.92 -22.80 3.59
N ILE A 241 5.09 -22.77 2.53
CA ILE A 241 4.28 -21.59 2.20
C ILE A 241 3.13 -21.36 3.20
N GLY A 242 2.74 -22.38 3.96
CA GLY A 242 1.70 -22.30 4.99
C GLY A 242 2.24 -21.93 6.38
N GLU A 243 3.55 -21.73 6.51
CA GLU A 243 4.15 -21.41 7.80
C GLU A 243 3.69 -20.02 8.30
N ASN A 244 3.25 -19.97 9.56
CA ASN A 244 2.73 -18.76 10.22
C ASN A 244 1.47 -18.12 9.59
N PHE A 245 0.72 -18.87 8.79
CA PHE A 245 -0.33 -18.30 7.95
C PHE A 245 -1.67 -18.04 8.65
N CYS A 246 -2.04 -18.78 9.70
CA CYS A 246 -3.36 -18.59 10.36
C CYS A 246 -3.67 -17.13 10.72
N GLU A 247 -4.95 -16.77 10.65
CA GLU A 247 -5.48 -15.42 10.85
C GLU A 247 -5.82 -15.21 12.34
N ILE A 248 -5.89 -13.94 12.77
CA ILE A 248 -6.23 -13.57 14.15
C ILE A 248 -7.59 -12.88 14.17
N HIS A 249 -8.58 -13.56 14.74
CA HIS A 249 -9.95 -13.08 14.89
C HIS A 249 -10.14 -12.40 16.25
N HIS A 250 -10.85 -11.26 16.27
CA HIS A 250 -11.22 -10.56 17.51
C HIS A 250 -12.55 -11.09 18.04
N LEU A 251 -12.54 -11.70 19.23
CA LEU A 251 -13.74 -12.27 19.85
C LEU A 251 -14.75 -11.21 20.29
N ILE A 252 -14.27 -9.99 20.57
CA ILE A 252 -15.11 -8.85 20.91
C ILE A 252 -15.14 -7.91 19.70
N PRO A 253 -16.33 -7.71 19.07
CA PRO A 253 -16.48 -6.77 17.96
C PRO A 253 -16.05 -5.37 18.41
N LEU A 254 -14.97 -4.86 17.82
CA LEU A 254 -14.47 -3.53 18.16
C LEU A 254 -15.47 -2.44 17.73
N ASN A 255 -16.49 -2.71 16.91
CA ASN A 255 -17.44 -1.70 16.42
C ASN A 255 -18.48 -1.21 17.46
N LYS A 256 -18.62 -1.84 18.63
CA LYS A 256 -19.69 -1.54 19.61
C LYS A 256 -19.27 -0.77 20.86
N ALA A 257 -17.98 -0.54 21.11
CA ALA A 257 -17.59 0.32 22.24
C ALA A 257 -17.50 1.78 21.78
N ASP A 258 -17.81 2.74 22.63
CA ASP A 258 -17.37 4.13 22.43
C ASP A 258 -16.06 4.30 23.23
N GLY A 259 -14.92 4.46 22.54
CA GLY A 259 -13.61 4.71 23.17
C GLY A 259 -12.46 3.76 22.80
N LEU A 260 -11.30 4.00 23.42
CA LEU A 260 -10.11 3.13 23.40
C LEU A 260 -10.44 1.83 24.15
N ILE A 261 -10.48 0.70 23.42
CA ILE A 261 -10.65 -0.62 24.02
C ILE A 261 -9.26 -1.21 24.22
N GLU A 262 -8.93 -1.59 25.45
CA GLU A 262 -7.75 -2.40 25.71
C GLU A 262 -8.04 -3.83 25.25
N THR A 263 -7.42 -4.26 24.16
CA THR A 263 -7.49 -5.64 23.68
C THR A 263 -6.43 -6.46 24.40
N LYS A 264 -6.81 -7.58 25.01
CA LYS A 264 -5.88 -8.56 25.57
C LYS A 264 -5.64 -9.68 24.56
N LEU A 265 -4.55 -10.41 24.74
CA LEU A 265 -4.26 -11.58 23.91
C LEU A 265 -5.34 -12.67 24.01
N ASP A 266 -6.09 -12.71 25.11
CA ASP A 266 -7.18 -13.68 25.32
C ASP A 266 -8.47 -13.27 24.59
N ASP A 267 -8.57 -12.02 24.12
CA ASP A 267 -9.68 -11.54 23.28
C ASP A 267 -9.47 -11.85 21.79
N LEU A 268 -8.44 -12.65 21.48
CA LEU A 268 -7.99 -12.99 20.13
C LEU A 268 -7.97 -14.51 19.96
N ALA A 269 -8.47 -14.99 18.83
CA ALA A 269 -8.45 -16.40 18.45
C ALA A 269 -7.66 -16.61 17.15
N VAL A 270 -6.91 -17.71 17.08
CA VAL A 270 -6.22 -18.16 15.88
C VAL A 270 -7.19 -18.99 15.03
N VAL A 271 -7.46 -18.56 13.81
CA VAL A 271 -8.41 -19.23 12.92
C VAL A 271 -7.84 -19.39 11.52
N CYS A 272 -8.27 -20.41 10.78
CA CYS A 272 -7.95 -20.52 9.36
C CYS A 272 -8.82 -19.58 8.53
N SER A 273 -8.40 -19.25 7.31
CA SER A 273 -9.13 -18.36 6.41
C SER A 273 -10.60 -18.76 6.25
N ASN A 274 -10.90 -20.06 6.14
CA ASN A 274 -12.28 -20.53 5.99
C ASN A 274 -13.13 -20.30 7.26
N CYS A 275 -12.61 -20.66 8.43
CA CYS A 275 -13.31 -20.45 9.71
C CYS A 275 -13.47 -18.97 10.01
N HIS A 276 -12.48 -18.15 9.66
CA HIS A 276 -12.58 -16.70 9.80
C HIS A 276 -13.78 -16.15 9.03
N ARG A 277 -13.93 -16.52 7.75
CA ARG A 277 -15.11 -16.13 6.95
C ARG A 277 -16.44 -16.60 7.58
N MET A 278 -16.45 -17.80 8.16
CA MET A 278 -17.68 -18.37 8.73
C MET A 278 -18.10 -17.68 10.03
N LEU A 279 -17.15 -17.24 10.87
CA LEU A 279 -17.43 -16.45 12.08
C LEU A 279 -18.11 -15.12 11.74
N HIS A 280 -17.65 -14.48 10.65
CA HIS A 280 -18.19 -13.21 10.15
C HIS A 280 -19.49 -13.33 9.35
N ARG A 281 -19.98 -14.54 9.07
CA ARG A 281 -21.16 -14.75 8.21
C ARG A 281 -22.49 -14.38 8.87
N HIS A 282 -22.51 -14.21 10.19
CA HIS A 282 -23.70 -13.85 10.98
C HIS A 282 -23.45 -12.58 11.82
N ASN A 283 -24.51 -11.82 12.11
CA ASN A 283 -24.49 -10.69 13.03
C ASN A 283 -25.61 -10.85 14.09
N PRO A 284 -25.30 -11.02 15.38
CA PRO A 284 -23.96 -11.06 15.97
C PRO A 284 -23.12 -12.25 15.47
N MET A 285 -21.80 -12.07 15.44
CA MET A 285 -20.85 -13.10 15.04
C MET A 285 -20.98 -14.34 15.91
N LEU A 286 -20.77 -15.51 15.30
CA LEU A 286 -20.74 -16.77 16.04
C LEU A 286 -19.53 -16.81 16.97
N LYS A 287 -19.69 -17.46 18.12
CA LYS A 287 -18.54 -17.79 18.98
C LYS A 287 -17.74 -18.96 18.37
N ILE A 288 -16.48 -19.06 18.76
CA ILE A 288 -15.59 -20.14 18.32
C ILE A 288 -16.20 -21.51 18.64
N GLU A 289 -16.77 -21.68 19.84
CA GLU A 289 -17.38 -22.94 20.28
C GLU A 289 -18.63 -23.29 19.47
N GLU A 290 -19.41 -22.28 19.08
CA GLU A 290 -20.62 -22.45 18.28
C GLU A 290 -20.27 -22.91 16.86
N LEU A 291 -19.27 -22.28 16.23
CA LEU A 291 -18.81 -22.71 14.91
C LEU A 291 -18.15 -24.09 14.96
N ARG A 292 -17.40 -24.40 16.02
CA ARG A 292 -16.78 -25.71 16.22
C ARG A 292 -17.84 -26.83 16.30
N ALA A 293 -18.93 -26.58 17.01
CA ALA A 293 -20.04 -27.53 17.15
C ALA A 293 -20.80 -27.80 15.84
N LEU A 294 -20.68 -26.94 14.82
CA LEU A 294 -21.31 -27.13 13.51
C LEU A 294 -20.45 -27.96 12.53
N ILE A 295 -19.15 -28.08 12.80
CA ILE A 295 -18.17 -28.74 11.92
C ILE A 295 -17.72 -30.10 12.51
N SER A 296 -17.98 -30.33 13.81
CA SER A 296 -17.73 -31.59 14.52
C SER A 296 -18.91 -32.55 14.36
#